data_AF-A0A9E6ETN9-F1
#
_entry.id   AF-A0A9E6ETN9-F1
#
_cell.length_a   1.000
_cell.length_b   1.000
_cell.length_c   1.000
_cell.angle_alpha   90.00
_cell.angle_beta   90.00
_cell.angle_gamma   90.00
#
_symmetry.space_group_name_H-M   'P 1'
#
loop_
_entity.id
_entity.type
_entity.pdbx_description
1 polymer ?
#
loop_
_entity_poly.entity_id
_entity_poly.type
_entity_poly.pdbx_seq_one_letter_code
_entity_poly.pdbx_strand_id
1 'polypeptide(L)'
;HAQREIFSALRDKEAVRTLFEEIVGRIGSRNGGYTRIIKLCPRYGDAAKMAVIELVDYAVEPSTKQKVTKQDRAKRVKGSKKQAEGQAEASKGTDEAAE
;
A
#
# COMPACT_ATOMS: atom_id res chain seq x y z
N HIS A 1 -35.66 9.92 11.00
CA HIS A 1 -34.97 11.10 11.57
C HIS A 1 -33.48 11.06 11.25
N ALA A 2 -32.74 10.06 11.76
CA ALA A 2 -31.29 9.91 11.55
C ALA A 2 -30.81 10.01 10.10
N GLN A 3 -31.52 9.38 9.15
CA GLN A 3 -31.15 9.47 7.72
C GLN A 3 -31.17 10.90 7.17
N ARG A 4 -32.10 11.77 7.63
CA ARG A 4 -32.16 13.18 7.22
C ARG A 4 -31.01 13.99 7.81
N GLU A 5 -30.64 13.71 9.05
CA GLU A 5 -29.50 14.37 9.71
C GLU A 5 -28.18 14.03 9.03
N ILE A 6 -27.97 12.74 8.74
CA ILE A 6 -26.75 12.27 8.04
C ILE A 6 -26.68 12.83 6.62
N PHE A 7 -27.81 12.91 5.91
CA PHE A 7 -27.86 13.49 4.58
C PHE A 7 -27.46 14.98 4.57
N SER A 8 -27.77 15.73 5.63
CA SER A 8 -27.34 17.12 5.78
C SER A 8 -25.81 17.26 5.81
N ALA A 9 -25.12 16.31 6.45
CA ALA A 9 -23.67 16.31 6.60
C ALA A 9 -22.93 15.81 5.35
N LEU A 10 -23.39 14.70 4.74
CA LEU A 10 -22.72 14.09 3.58
C LEU A 10 -23.13 14.73 2.25
N ARG A 11 -24.39 15.15 2.12
CA ARG A 11 -25.02 15.69 0.89
C ARG A 11 -24.96 14.78 -0.34
N ASP A 12 -24.56 13.53 -0.16
CA ASP A 12 -24.49 12.51 -1.20
C ASP A 12 -25.46 11.36 -0.89
N LYS A 13 -26.25 10.96 -1.88
CA LYS A 13 -27.24 9.89 -1.77
C LYS A 13 -26.59 8.52 -1.84
N GLU A 14 -25.54 8.35 -2.63
CA GLU A 14 -24.86 7.06 -2.80
C GLU A 14 -24.10 6.70 -1.52
N ALA A 15 -23.32 7.63 -0.97
CA ALA A 15 -22.63 7.45 0.30
C ALA A 15 -23.58 7.08 1.46
N VAL A 16 -24.75 7.72 1.55
CA VAL A 16 -25.74 7.41 2.59
C VAL A 16 -26.31 6.00 2.40
N ARG A 17 -26.56 5.58 1.16
CA ARG A 17 -27.04 4.23 0.87
C ARG A 17 -26.01 3.17 1.30
N THR A 18 -24.76 3.33 0.89
CA THR A 18 -23.67 2.40 1.26
C THR A 18 -23.46 2.32 2.76
N LEU A 19 -23.60 3.45 3.47
CA LEU A 19 -23.49 3.49 4.94
C LEU A 19 -24.50 2.54 5.61
N PHE A 20 -25.77 2.61 5.21
CA PHE A 20 -26.84 1.82 5.83
C PHE A 20 -26.90 0.38 5.33
N GLU A 21 -26.57 0.12 4.06
CA GLU A 21 -26.64 -1.22 3.48
C GLU A 21 -25.43 -2.09 3.86
N GLU A 22 -24.21 -1.55 3.76
CA GLU A 22 -22.98 -2.36 3.87
C GLU A 22 -22.23 -2.13 5.19
N ILE A 23 -22.08 -0.88 5.60
CA ILE A 23 -21.19 -0.50 6.71
C ILE A 23 -21.83 -0.79 8.07
N VAL A 24 -23.11 -0.42 8.25
CA VAL A 24 -23.84 -0.63 9.52
C VAL A 24 -23.92 -2.12 9.89
N GLY A 25 -24.14 -3.01 8.92
CA GLY A 25 -24.21 -4.45 9.19
C GLY A 25 -22.91 -5.05 9.70
N ARG A 26 -21.76 -4.52 9.26
CA ARG A 26 -20.43 -5.04 9.63
C ARG A 26 -19.89 -4.43 10.93
N ILE A 27 -20.14 -3.15 11.16
CA ILE A 27 -19.48 -2.37 12.21
C ILE A 27 -20.44 -2.04 13.37
N GLY A 28 -21.76 -2.13 13.15
CA GLY A 28 -22.78 -1.69 14.10
C GLY A 28 -22.86 -2.48 15.40
N SER A 29 -22.28 -3.69 15.47
CA SER A 29 -22.25 -4.50 16.70
C SER A 29 -21.23 -4.00 17.74
N ARG A 30 -20.31 -3.11 17.34
CA ARG A 30 -19.25 -2.59 18.21
C ARG A 30 -19.73 -1.35 18.98
N ASN A 31 -19.51 -1.34 20.28
CA ASN A 31 -19.87 -0.19 21.13
C ASN A 31 -18.73 0.84 21.15
N GLY A 32 -18.62 1.63 20.08
CA GLY A 32 -17.65 2.72 19.94
C GLY A 32 -16.31 2.31 19.31
N GLY A 33 -15.55 3.31 18.85
CA GLY A 33 -14.25 3.09 18.22
C GLY A 33 -14.35 2.44 16.83
N TYR A 34 -15.07 3.07 15.92
CA TYR A 34 -15.33 2.55 14.56
C TYR A 34 -14.20 2.78 13.57
N THR A 35 -13.30 3.71 13.87
CA THR A 35 -12.17 4.10 13.01
C THR A 35 -10.83 3.77 13.67
N ARG A 36 -9.83 3.46 12.84
CA ARG A 36 -8.43 3.30 13.21
C ARG A 36 -7.59 4.34 12.49
N ILE A 37 -6.64 4.94 13.20
CA ILE A 37 -5.67 5.90 12.65
C ILE A 37 -4.28 5.27 12.67
N ILE A 38 -3.68 5.10 11.50
CA ILE A 38 -2.31 4.63 11.33
C ILE A 38 -1.44 5.82 10.94
N LYS A 39 -0.48 6.19 11.79
CA LYS A 39 0.44 7.30 11.50
C LYS A 39 1.45 6.86 10.44
N LEU A 40 1.62 7.69 9.43
CA LEU A 40 2.61 7.49 8.37
C LEU A 40 3.83 8.39 8.60
N CYS A 41 4.86 8.16 7.79
CA CYS A 41 5.98 9.09 7.71
C CYS A 41 5.50 10.49 7.24
N PRO A 42 6.22 11.56 7.60
CA PRO A 42 5.93 12.90 7.11
C PRO A 42 5.99 12.96 5.59
N ARG A 43 5.11 13.78 5.00
CA ARG A 43 5.06 14.01 3.56
C ARG A 43 6.35 14.71 3.10
N TYR A 44 6.85 14.29 1.94
CA TYR A 44 8.07 14.85 1.36
C TYR A 44 7.83 16.28 0.87
N GLY A 45 8.74 17.20 1.20
CA GLY A 45 8.71 18.61 0.76
C GLY A 45 8.14 19.59 1.79
N ASP A 46 7.06 19.24 2.48
CA ASP A 46 6.39 20.11 3.48
C ASP A 46 6.47 19.58 4.92
N ALA A 47 7.05 18.38 5.11
CA ALA A 47 7.13 17.68 6.39
C ALA A 47 5.77 17.54 7.12
N ALA A 48 4.65 17.55 6.39
CA ALA A 48 3.33 17.43 6.98
C ALA A 48 3.12 16.03 7.58
N LYS A 49 2.58 15.96 8.80
CA LYS A 49 2.27 14.69 9.47
C LYS A 49 1.10 14.01 8.76
N MET A 50 1.35 12.82 8.22
CA MET A 50 0.34 12.03 7.51
C MET A 50 -0.21 10.90 8.37
N ALA A 51 -1.44 10.50 8.10
CA ALA A 51 -2.04 9.30 8.66
C ALA A 51 -3.06 8.70 7.68
N VAL A 52 -3.23 7.38 7.74
CA VAL A 52 -4.32 6.66 7.08
C VAL A 52 -5.43 6.45 8.10
N ILE A 53 -6.67 6.68 7.68
CA ILE A 53 -7.88 6.40 8.46
C ILE A 53 -8.59 5.22 7.82
N GLU A 54 -8.87 4.19 8.62
CA GLU A 54 -9.53 2.96 8.18
C GLU A 54 -10.72 2.63 9.08
N LEU A 55 -11.65 1.82 8.59
CA LEU A 55 -12.74 1.24 9.38
C LEU A 55 -12.27 -0.07 10.03
N VAL A 56 -12.51 -0.23 11.33
CA VAL A 56 -11.87 -1.28 12.16
C VAL A 56 -12.16 -2.71 11.68
N ASP A 57 -13.41 -2.98 11.30
CA ASP A 57 -13.89 -4.32 10.91
C ASP A 57 -14.15 -4.42 9.39
N TYR A 58 -13.64 -3.46 8.60
CA TYR A 58 -13.78 -3.42 7.13
C TYR A 58 -12.54 -3.93 6.40
N ALA A 59 -11.64 -4.63 7.11
CA ALA A 59 -10.39 -5.10 6.55
C ALA A 59 -10.65 -5.94 5.29
N VAL A 60 -10.21 -5.43 4.15
CA VAL A 60 -9.86 -6.24 3.00
C VAL A 60 -8.80 -7.20 3.52
N GLU A 61 -9.06 -8.51 3.44
CA GLU A 61 -8.06 -9.56 3.65
C GLU A 61 -6.70 -9.05 3.17
N PRO A 62 -5.67 -8.96 4.03
CA PRO A 62 -4.38 -8.45 3.60
C PRO A 62 -3.98 -9.29 2.39
N SER A 63 -3.91 -8.64 1.22
CA SER A 63 -3.51 -9.29 -0.02
C SER A 63 -2.29 -10.13 0.31
N THR A 64 -2.52 -11.44 0.23
CA THR A 64 -1.67 -12.44 0.84
C THR A 64 -0.22 -12.09 0.56
N LYS A 65 0.58 -12.00 1.63
CA LYS A 65 2.05 -11.90 1.60
C LYS A 65 2.53 -12.56 0.32
N GLN A 66 2.99 -11.77 -0.67
CA GLN A 66 3.64 -12.34 -1.84
C GLN A 66 4.78 -13.19 -1.30
N LYS A 67 4.59 -14.52 -1.30
CA LYS A 67 5.63 -15.47 -0.97
C LYS A 67 6.63 -15.32 -2.09
N VAL A 68 7.65 -14.48 -1.88
CA VAL A 68 8.83 -14.42 -2.74
C VAL A 68 9.35 -15.84 -2.79
N THR A 69 9.17 -16.51 -3.93
CA THR A 69 9.57 -17.90 -4.05
C THR A 69 11.10 -17.94 -4.10
N LYS A 70 11.71 -19.04 -3.65
CA LYS A 70 13.18 -19.22 -3.73
C LYS A 70 13.70 -19.02 -5.16
N GLN A 71 12.85 -19.22 -6.17
CA GLN A 71 13.18 -19.02 -7.58
C GLN A 71 13.33 -17.54 -7.94
N ASP A 72 12.52 -16.64 -7.39
CA ASP A 72 12.63 -15.19 -7.63
C ASP A 72 13.90 -14.61 -6.99
N ARG A 73 14.25 -15.09 -5.79
CA ARG A 73 15.52 -14.76 -5.13
C ARG A 73 16.73 -15.30 -5.92
N ALA A 74 16.65 -16.53 -6.43
CA ALA A 74 17.72 -17.12 -7.24
C ALA A 74 17.93 -16.41 -8.59
N LYS A 75 16.85 -15.96 -9.25
CA LYS A 75 16.93 -15.16 -10.48
C LYS A 75 17.54 -13.78 -10.22
N ARG A 76 17.20 -13.11 -9.11
CA ARG A 76 17.78 -11.81 -8.74
C ARG A 76 19.29 -11.91 -8.46
N VAL A 77 19.73 -12.97 -7.77
CA VAL A 77 21.15 -13.23 -7.50
C VAL A 77 21.93 -13.61 -8.77
N LYS A 78 21.32 -14.38 -9.69
CA LYS A 78 21.94 -14.67 -11.01
C LYS A 78 22.01 -13.43 -11.90
N GLY A 79 21.00 -12.56 -11.88
CA GLY A 79 20.99 -11.30 -12.61
C GLY A 79 22.13 -10.36 -12.18
N SER A 80 22.33 -10.22 -10.86
CA SER A 80 23.45 -9.43 -10.32
C SER A 80 24.82 -10.05 -10.62
N LYS A 81 24.93 -11.40 -10.65
CA LYS A 81 26.19 -12.07 -11.02
C LYS A 81 26.53 -11.92 -12.51
N LYS A 82 25.52 -12.01 -13.38
CA LYS A 82 25.68 -11.81 -14.84
C LYS A 82 26.00 -10.36 -15.20
N GLN A 83 25.49 -9.39 -14.44
CA GLN A 83 25.87 -7.97 -14.60
C GLN A 83 27.29 -7.68 -14.08
N ALA A 84 27.73 -8.35 -13.00
CA ALA A 84 29.10 -8.24 -12.51
C ALA A 84 30.13 -8.87 -13.47
N GLU A 85 29.79 -10.00 -14.11
CA GLU A 85 30.65 -10.64 -15.12
C GLU A 85 30.70 -9.82 -16.43
N GLY A 86 29.57 -9.23 -16.87
CA GLY A 86 29.55 -8.35 -18.05
C GLY A 86 30.31 -7.03 -17.89
N GLN A 87 30.42 -6.52 -16.65
CA GLN A 87 31.28 -5.35 -16.37
C GLN A 87 32.76 -5.71 -16.27
N ALA A 88 33.11 -6.93 -15.85
CA ALA A 88 34.50 -7.39 -15.80
C ALA A 88 35.09 -7.73 -17.18
N GLU A 89 34.25 -8.11 -18.14
CA GLU A 89 34.67 -8.33 -19.55
C GLU A 89 34.78 -7.01 -20.32
N ALA A 90 33.93 -6.01 -20.04
CA ALA A 90 34.02 -4.69 -20.68
C ALA A 90 35.26 -3.88 -20.24
N SER A 91 35.79 -4.11 -19.03
CA SER A 91 37.00 -3.43 -18.53
C SER A 91 38.32 -4.06 -19.00
N LYS A 92 38.30 -5.24 -19.64
CA LYS A 92 39.52 -5.90 -20.15
C LYS A 92 39.79 -5.67 -21.64
N GLY A 93 38.84 -5.10 -22.39
CA GLY A 93 38.97 -4.89 -23.84
C GLY A 93 39.55 -3.54 -24.27
N THR A 94 39.89 -2.64 -23.34
CA THR A 94 40.31 -1.26 -23.67
C THR A 94 41.79 -0.95 -23.43
N ASP A 95 42.60 -1.91 -22.97
CA ASP A 95 44.03 -1.68 -22.67
C ASP A 95 45.03 -2.27 -23.69
N GLU A 96 44.56 -2.89 -24.78
CA GLU A 96 45.45 -3.61 -25.73
C GLU A 96 45.45 -3.06 -27.18
N ALA A 97 45.10 -1.78 -27.38
CA ALA A 97 45.19 -1.11 -28.68
C ALA A 97 45.65 0.34 -28.57
N ALA A 98 46.80 0.57 -27.92
CA ALA A 98 47.55 1.82 -28.04
C ALA A 98 49.04 1.58 -27.70
N GLU A 99 49.75 0.91 -28.60
CA GLU A 99 51.18 1.16 -28.86
C GLU A 99 51.40 1.25 -30.37
#